data_AF-A0A167ZJV1-F1
#
_entry.id   AF-A0A167ZJV1-F1
#
_cell.length_a   1.000
_cell.length_b   1.000
_cell.length_c   1.000
_cell.angle_alpha   90.00
_cell.angle_beta   90.00
_cell.angle_gamma   90.00
#
_symmetry.space_group_name_H-M   'P 1'
#
loop_
_entity.id
_entity.type
_entity.pdbx_description
1 polymer ?
#
loop_
_entity_poly.entity_id
_entity_poly.type
_entity_poly.pdbx_seq_one_letter_code
_entity_poly.pdbx_strand_id
1 'polypeptide(L)'
;MRAETFFPSCWDGKNLDSNNHKDHMAFPAIGAYNFGVCPQTHPRAILSVFYEFFYGTGAVADPNRLVWAMGDPTGYGLHGDYLQGWTDQVRLEQAMATCTGPRGVDDGGCSLNVGPDGSPGHSAKQKPQVAEPEEPVGRDGPLDRLPGNNPVTGDAV
;
A
#
# COMPACT_ATOMS: atom_id res chain seq x y z
N MET A 1 11.93 7.87 -5.57
CA MET A 1 10.52 7.80 -6.01
C MET A 1 9.68 7.29 -4.84
N ARG A 2 8.48 7.86 -4.66
CA ARG A 2 7.46 7.37 -3.73
C ARG A 2 6.31 6.84 -4.58
N ALA A 3 6.00 5.55 -4.46
CA ALA A 3 4.90 4.91 -5.17
C ALA A 3 3.88 4.40 -4.17
N GLU A 4 2.60 4.51 -4.50
CA GLU A 4 1.52 4.17 -3.58
C GLU A 4 0.35 3.51 -4.31
N THR A 5 -0.27 2.55 -3.64
CA THR A 5 -1.50 1.88 -4.09
C THR A 5 -2.55 2.04 -3.02
N PHE A 6 -3.63 2.75 -3.34
CA PHE A 6 -4.78 2.91 -2.45
C PHE A 6 -5.88 1.92 -2.80
N PHE A 7 -6.49 1.37 -1.76
CA PHE A 7 -7.68 0.55 -1.90
C PHE A 7 -8.95 1.41 -1.77
N PRO A 8 -10.09 0.97 -2.35
CA PRO A 8 -11.38 1.59 -2.09
C PRO A 8 -11.67 1.76 -0.59
N SER A 9 -12.10 2.95 -0.18
CA SER A 9 -12.33 3.32 1.22
C SER A 9 -13.79 3.70 1.53
N CYS A 10 -14.69 3.54 0.55
CA CYS A 10 -16.11 3.81 0.69
C CYS A 10 -16.91 2.51 0.56
N TRP A 11 -17.59 2.13 1.62
CA TRP A 11 -18.41 0.94 1.70
C TRP A 11 -19.89 1.26 1.42
N ASP A 12 -20.60 0.34 0.76
CA ASP A 12 -22.03 0.48 0.43
C ASP A 12 -22.96 0.53 1.67
N GLY A 13 -22.43 0.18 2.85
CA GLY A 13 -23.16 0.21 4.11
C GLY A 13 -24.08 -0.99 4.33
N LYS A 14 -24.05 -1.98 3.44
CA LYS A 14 -24.99 -3.10 3.41
C LYS A 14 -24.29 -4.45 3.27
N ASN A 15 -23.43 -4.60 2.27
CA ASN A 15 -22.89 -5.90 1.86
C ASN A 15 -21.45 -6.04 2.33
N LEU A 16 -21.16 -7.03 3.18
CA LEU A 16 -19.77 -7.35 3.55
C LEU A 16 -18.97 -7.89 2.35
N ASP A 17 -19.66 -8.41 1.34
CA ASP A 17 -19.10 -8.89 0.09
C ASP A 17 -20.17 -8.82 -1.01
N SER A 18 -19.74 -8.76 -2.27
CA SER A 18 -20.59 -8.71 -3.46
C SER A 18 -20.28 -9.90 -4.38
N ASN A 19 -21.18 -10.27 -5.29
CA ASN A 19 -20.97 -11.42 -6.18
C ASN A 19 -19.67 -11.36 -7.02
N ASN A 20 -19.17 -10.15 -7.29
CA ASN A 20 -17.91 -9.95 -8.02
C ASN A 20 -16.74 -9.53 -7.09
N HIS A 21 -16.94 -9.58 -5.78
CA HIS A 21 -16.00 -9.19 -4.73
C HIS A 21 -15.47 -7.75 -4.82
N LYS A 22 -16.17 -6.86 -5.53
CA LYS A 22 -15.73 -5.47 -5.80
C LYS A 22 -16.81 -4.43 -5.59
N ASP A 23 -18.05 -4.70 -6.01
CA ASP A 23 -19.13 -3.70 -6.08
C ASP A 23 -19.63 -3.21 -4.72
N HIS A 24 -19.26 -3.87 -3.62
CA HIS A 24 -19.57 -3.40 -2.27
C HIS A 24 -18.65 -2.25 -1.81
N MET A 25 -17.61 -1.91 -2.59
CA MET A 25 -16.62 -0.89 -2.29
C MET A 25 -16.43 0.09 -3.45
N ALA A 26 -16.14 1.35 -3.12
CA ALA A 26 -15.82 2.40 -4.08
C ALA A 26 -14.68 3.30 -3.59
N PHE A 27 -14.03 3.99 -4.54
CA PHE A 27 -13.15 5.12 -4.22
C PHE A 27 -13.99 6.37 -3.89
N PRO A 28 -13.42 7.34 -3.15
CA PRO A 28 -14.04 8.65 -3.00
C PRO A 28 -14.37 9.28 -4.36
N ALA A 29 -15.55 9.89 -4.46
CA ALA A 29 -16.04 10.49 -5.71
C ALA A 29 -15.68 11.97 -5.85
N ILE A 30 -15.35 12.62 -4.73
CA ILE A 30 -14.97 14.04 -4.68
C ILE A 30 -13.68 14.18 -3.87
N GLY A 31 -12.71 14.95 -4.38
CA GLY A 31 -11.44 15.20 -3.70
C GLY A 31 -10.40 14.12 -3.99
N ALA A 32 -9.48 13.92 -3.04
CA ALA A 32 -8.38 12.95 -3.16
C ALA A 32 -8.80 11.55 -2.70
N TYR A 33 -8.09 10.53 -3.15
CA TYR A 33 -8.36 9.13 -2.77
C TYR A 33 -8.21 8.87 -1.26
N ASN A 34 -7.45 9.69 -0.52
CA ASN A 34 -7.13 9.51 0.91
C ASN A 34 -7.85 10.48 1.87
N PHE A 35 -8.46 11.55 1.36
CA PHE A 35 -9.21 12.54 2.16
C PHE A 35 -10.51 13.00 1.48
N GLY A 36 -10.98 12.23 0.51
CA GLY A 36 -12.14 12.56 -0.31
C GLY A 36 -13.47 12.23 0.35
N VAL A 37 -14.55 12.56 -0.35
CA VAL A 37 -15.92 12.29 0.06
C VAL A 37 -16.46 11.09 -0.70
N CYS A 38 -17.04 10.16 0.05
CA CYS A 38 -17.64 8.97 -0.52
C CYS A 38 -18.89 9.27 -1.37
N PRO A 39 -19.14 8.51 -2.45
CA PRO A 39 -20.34 8.67 -3.25
C PRO A 39 -21.59 8.27 -2.46
N GLN A 40 -22.75 8.78 -2.89
CA GLN A 40 -24.03 8.41 -2.28
C GLN A 40 -24.33 6.90 -2.37
N THR A 41 -23.80 6.22 -3.37
CA THR A 41 -23.91 4.76 -3.52
C THR A 41 -23.09 3.99 -2.48
N HIS A 42 -22.03 4.62 -1.92
CA HIS A 42 -21.15 4.02 -0.91
C HIS A 42 -20.92 4.97 0.28
N PRO A 43 -21.97 5.30 1.05
CA PRO A 43 -21.95 6.44 1.95
C PRO A 43 -21.13 6.22 3.24
N ARG A 44 -20.55 5.03 3.46
CA ARG A 44 -19.81 4.70 4.67
C ARG A 44 -18.31 4.78 4.40
N ALA A 45 -17.67 5.85 4.86
CA ALA A 45 -16.20 5.90 4.90
C ALA A 45 -15.67 4.89 5.91
N ILE A 46 -14.72 4.06 5.49
CA ILE A 46 -14.00 3.12 6.34
C ILE A 46 -12.52 3.49 6.41
N LEU A 47 -11.74 2.78 7.24
CA LEU A 47 -10.29 2.97 7.25
C LEU A 47 -9.72 2.67 5.86
N SER A 48 -8.89 3.59 5.38
CA SER A 48 -8.18 3.41 4.13
C SER A 48 -7.02 2.44 4.35
N VAL A 49 -6.98 1.41 3.52
CA VAL A 49 -5.80 0.55 3.36
C VAL A 49 -5.02 1.09 2.18
N PHE A 50 -3.70 1.17 2.33
CA PHE A 50 -2.80 1.52 1.25
C PHE A 50 -1.44 0.87 1.44
N TYR A 51 -0.73 0.70 0.33
CA TYR A 51 0.69 0.37 0.35
C TYR A 51 1.49 1.57 -0.11
N GLU A 52 2.63 1.78 0.52
CA GLU A 52 3.58 2.83 0.18
C GLU A 52 4.97 2.23 0.08
N PHE A 53 5.64 2.55 -1.03
CA PHE A 53 6.95 2.05 -1.36
C PHE A 53 7.89 3.21 -1.68
N PHE A 54 9.05 3.21 -1.03
CA PHE A 54 10.12 4.16 -1.30
C PHE A 54 11.23 3.48 -2.09
N TYR A 55 11.45 3.99 -3.29
CA TYR A 55 12.55 3.55 -4.16
C TYR A 55 13.66 4.60 -4.17
N GLY A 56 14.88 4.17 -3.85
CA GLY A 56 16.08 5.00 -3.84
C GLY A 56 16.58 5.36 -5.24
N THR A 57 15.81 6.18 -5.96
CA THR A 57 16.08 6.53 -7.37
C THR A 57 16.95 7.78 -7.54
N GLY A 58 17.50 8.34 -6.45
CA GLY A 58 18.20 9.64 -6.47
C GLY A 58 19.48 9.67 -7.32
N ALA A 59 20.09 8.52 -7.59
CA ALA A 59 21.26 8.40 -8.48
C ALA A 59 20.89 8.38 -9.98
N VAL A 60 19.61 8.23 -10.31
CA VAL A 60 19.13 8.17 -11.70
C VAL A 60 18.79 9.59 -12.15
N ALA A 61 19.66 10.19 -12.95
CA ALA A 61 19.51 11.57 -13.42
C ALA A 61 18.35 11.78 -14.40
N ASP A 62 18.03 10.75 -15.19
CA ASP A 62 16.93 10.76 -16.15
C ASP A 62 15.83 9.77 -15.72
N PRO A 63 14.70 10.26 -15.15
CA PRO A 63 13.60 9.42 -14.70
C PRO A 63 12.97 8.56 -15.80
N ASN A 64 13.09 8.94 -17.08
CA ASN A 64 12.54 8.17 -18.21
C ASN A 64 13.30 6.84 -18.41
N ARG A 65 14.38 6.62 -17.67
CA ARG A 65 15.13 5.37 -17.62
C ARG A 65 14.64 4.42 -16.52
N LEU A 66 13.59 4.79 -15.79
CA LEU A 66 12.97 3.94 -14.79
C LEU A 66 11.81 3.17 -15.43
N VAL A 67 11.82 1.87 -15.24
CA VAL A 67 10.75 0.96 -15.65
C VAL A 67 10.46 0.03 -14.47
N TRP A 68 9.20 -0.31 -14.26
CA TRP A 68 8.84 -1.29 -13.24
C TRP A 68 9.34 -2.67 -13.63
N ALA A 69 9.74 -3.48 -12.65
CA ALA A 69 10.25 -4.84 -12.89
C ALA A 69 9.25 -5.75 -13.63
N MET A 70 7.96 -5.40 -13.61
CA MET A 70 6.88 -6.07 -14.36
C MET A 70 6.79 -5.63 -15.83
N GLY A 71 7.71 -4.78 -16.30
CA GLY A 71 7.76 -4.31 -17.68
C GLY A 71 7.02 -3.01 -17.96
N ASP A 72 6.39 -2.38 -16.97
CA ASP A 72 5.58 -1.18 -17.16
C ASP A 72 6.45 0.10 -17.14
N PRO A 73 6.56 0.86 -18.26
CA PRO A 73 7.28 2.12 -18.32
C PRO A 73 6.41 3.33 -17.91
N THR A 74 5.11 3.15 -17.69
CA THR A 74 4.14 4.23 -17.46
C THR A 74 3.85 4.50 -15.98
N GLY A 75 3.94 3.46 -15.16
CA GLY A 75 3.62 3.50 -13.73
C GLY A 75 2.19 3.13 -13.36
N TYR A 76 1.32 2.83 -14.34
CA TYR A 76 -0.06 2.43 -14.10
C TYR A 76 -0.25 0.94 -13.78
N GLY A 77 0.81 0.12 -13.89
CA GLY A 77 0.76 -1.33 -13.63
C GLY A 77 0.82 -1.72 -12.16
N LEU A 78 1.05 -0.75 -11.25
CA LEU A 78 1.10 -1.02 -9.82
C LEU A 78 -0.28 -1.41 -9.30
N HIS A 79 -0.37 -2.61 -8.74
CA HIS A 79 -1.54 -3.10 -8.01
C HIS A 79 -1.09 -3.70 -6.68
N GLY A 80 -2.04 -4.00 -5.81
CA GLY A 80 -1.77 -4.65 -4.53
C GLY A 80 -2.95 -5.48 -4.09
N ASP A 81 -2.64 -6.57 -3.42
CA ASP A 81 -3.62 -7.44 -2.78
C ASP A 81 -3.44 -7.32 -1.27
N TYR A 82 -4.52 -6.97 -0.56
CA TYR A 82 -4.51 -6.91 0.89
C TYR A 82 -5.20 -8.15 1.46
N LEU A 83 -4.48 -8.88 2.31
CA LEU A 83 -5.02 -9.95 3.12
C LEU A 83 -4.90 -9.53 4.58
N GLN A 84 -6.03 -9.46 5.27
CA GLN A 84 -6.02 -9.19 6.71
C GLN A 84 -5.36 -10.37 7.44
N GLY A 85 -4.40 -10.07 8.30
CA GLY A 85 -3.66 -11.07 9.09
C GLY A 85 -3.95 -11.00 10.60
N TRP A 86 -4.82 -10.09 11.03
CA TRP A 86 -5.16 -9.93 12.45
C TRP A 86 -6.01 -11.11 12.92
N THR A 87 -5.50 -11.86 13.90
CA THR A 87 -6.23 -12.95 14.54
C THR A 87 -7.06 -12.47 15.73
N ASP A 88 -6.62 -11.40 16.38
CA ASP A 88 -7.32 -10.74 17.49
C ASP A 88 -8.13 -9.53 16.97
N GLN A 89 -9.40 -9.78 16.65
CA GLN A 89 -10.32 -8.76 16.12
C GLN A 89 -10.66 -7.68 17.16
N VAL A 90 -10.74 -8.05 18.44
CA VAL A 90 -10.99 -7.07 19.52
C VAL A 90 -9.86 -6.06 19.57
N ARG A 91 -8.62 -6.52 19.46
CA ARG A 91 -7.46 -5.63 19.43
C ARG A 91 -7.43 -4.75 18.19
N LEU A 92 -7.80 -5.28 17.03
CA LEU A 92 -7.93 -4.48 15.81
C LEU A 92 -8.98 -3.37 15.99
N GLU A 93 -10.19 -3.71 16.43
CA GLU A 93 -11.26 -2.73 16.67
C GLU A 93 -10.85 -1.64 17.67
N GLN A 94 -10.17 -2.02 18.76
CA GLN A 94 -9.62 -1.07 19.73
C GLN A 94 -8.58 -0.14 19.10
N ALA A 95 -7.71 -0.66 18.23
CA ALA A 95 -6.72 0.16 17.54
C ALA A 95 -7.41 1.17 16.61
N MET A 96 -8.42 0.74 15.86
CA MET A 96 -9.21 1.62 14.99
C MET A 96 -9.92 2.73 15.78
N ALA A 97 -10.34 2.44 17.02
CA ALA A 97 -11.03 3.41 17.87
C ALA A 97 -10.09 4.39 18.59
N THR A 98 -8.87 3.96 18.95
CA THR A 98 -7.98 4.72 19.85
C THR A 98 -6.79 5.35 19.16
N CYS A 99 -6.30 4.77 18.06
CA CYS A 99 -5.13 5.26 17.32
C CYS A 99 -5.56 6.24 16.22
N THR A 100 -6.26 7.31 16.63
CA THR A 100 -6.92 8.27 15.74
C THR A 100 -6.33 9.67 15.87
N GLY A 101 -6.78 10.59 15.00
CA GLY A 101 -6.33 11.98 15.02
C GLY A 101 -4.94 12.19 14.41
N PRO A 102 -4.38 13.40 14.52
CA PRO A 102 -3.16 13.79 13.81
C PRO A 102 -1.89 13.08 14.30
N ARG A 103 -1.91 12.51 15.51
CA ARG A 103 -0.80 11.72 16.04
C ARG A 103 -0.88 10.23 15.69
N GLY A 104 -2.06 9.73 15.29
CA GLY A 104 -2.25 8.35 14.87
C GLY A 104 -1.74 7.33 15.90
N VAL A 105 -0.80 6.49 15.48
CA VAL A 105 -0.17 5.48 16.36
C VAL A 105 0.72 6.09 17.44
N ASP A 106 1.24 7.30 17.24
CA ASP A 106 2.05 8.02 18.22
C ASP A 106 1.21 8.72 19.30
N ASP A 107 -0.13 8.58 19.27
CA ASP A 107 -0.99 9.08 20.32
C ASP A 107 -0.83 8.25 21.60
N GLY A 108 -0.63 8.89 22.75
CA GLY A 108 -0.47 8.19 24.04
C GLY A 108 -1.69 7.36 24.46
N GLY A 109 -2.87 7.62 23.88
CA GLY A 109 -4.07 6.81 24.09
C GLY A 109 -4.23 5.63 23.11
N CYS A 110 -3.36 5.49 22.11
CA CYS A 110 -3.45 4.41 21.12
C CYS A 110 -3.22 3.04 21.76
N SER A 111 -4.16 2.11 21.56
CA SER A 111 -4.14 0.76 22.15
C SER A 111 -3.02 -0.13 21.62
N LEU A 112 -2.33 0.28 20.55
CA LEU A 112 -1.17 -0.43 20.02
C LEU A 112 0.13 -0.15 20.79
N ASN A 113 0.11 0.85 21.67
CA ASN A 113 1.28 1.26 22.45
C ASN A 113 1.48 0.35 23.66
N VAL A 114 1.88 -0.89 23.37
CA VAL A 114 2.13 -1.96 24.35
C VAL A 114 3.60 -2.12 24.70
N GLY A 115 4.45 -1.18 24.27
CA GLY A 115 5.87 -1.14 24.65
C GLY A 115 6.05 -1.03 26.17
N PRO A 116 7.20 -1.45 26.73
CA PRO A 116 7.47 -1.37 28.17
C PRO A 116 7.34 0.04 28.78
N ASP A 117 7.44 1.07 27.95
CA ASP A 117 7.32 2.50 28.26
C ASP A 117 6.02 3.13 27.75
N GLY A 118 5.08 2.33 27.24
CA GLY A 118 3.87 2.82 26.60
C GLY A 118 4.12 3.49 25.25
N SER A 119 5.25 3.19 24.58
CA SER A 119 5.53 3.61 23.21
C SER A 119 4.92 2.67 22.16
N PRO A 120 4.74 3.13 20.91
CA PRO A 120 4.39 2.28 19.78
C PRO A 120 5.42 1.17 19.59
N GLY A 121 4.95 -0.04 19.26
CA GLY A 121 5.84 -1.11 18.83
C GLY A 121 6.66 -0.69 17.60
N HIS A 122 7.95 -0.98 17.58
CA HIS A 122 8.81 -0.68 16.43
C HIS A 122 8.83 -1.82 15.42
N SER A 123 8.84 -1.49 14.13
CA SER A 123 9.07 -2.48 13.07
C SER A 123 10.45 -3.12 13.24
N ALA A 124 10.51 -4.45 13.27
CA ALA A 124 11.77 -5.17 13.22
C ALA A 124 12.17 -5.48 11.79
N LYS A 125 13.46 -5.33 11.45
CA LYS A 125 14.00 -5.77 10.17
C LYS A 125 13.73 -7.27 9.98
N GLN A 126 13.05 -7.63 8.90
CA GLN A 126 12.81 -9.02 8.54
C GLN A 126 13.85 -9.49 7.53
N LYS A 127 14.22 -10.77 7.60
CA LYS A 127 14.97 -11.42 6.53
C LYS A 127 13.96 -11.90 5.47
N PRO A 128 14.26 -11.74 4.17
CA PRO A 128 13.45 -12.35 3.13
C PRO A 128 13.26 -13.85 3.39
N GLN A 129 12.03 -14.34 3.23
CA GLN A 129 11.73 -15.77 3.36
C GLN A 129 12.31 -16.59 2.21
N VAL A 130 12.45 -15.96 1.05
CA VAL A 130 13.00 -16.55 -0.17
C VAL A 130 14.30 -15.83 -0.50
N ALA A 131 15.31 -16.59 -0.92
CA ALA A 131 16.57 -16.03 -1.39
C ALA A 131 16.34 -15.18 -2.65
N GLU A 132 17.21 -14.20 -2.85
CA GLU A 132 17.23 -13.42 -4.08
C GLU A 132 17.50 -14.34 -5.28
N PRO A 133 16.84 -14.13 -6.44
CA PRO A 133 17.13 -14.90 -7.65
C PRO A 133 18.62 -14.83 -8.04
N GLU A 134 19.15 -15.92 -8.60
CA GLU A 134 20.52 -16.00 -9.11
C GLU A 134 20.66 -15.29 -10.47
N GLU A 135 20.25 -14.03 -10.55
CA GLU A 135 20.36 -13.18 -11.73
C GLU A 135 20.69 -11.72 -11.36
N PRO A 136 21.12 -10.88 -12.33
CA PRO A 136 21.27 -9.46 -12.10
C PRO A 136 19.94 -8.79 -11.73
N VAL A 137 19.82 -8.31 -10.49
CA VAL A 137 18.64 -7.60 -9.95
C VAL A 137 18.89 -6.12 -9.63
N GLY A 138 20.00 -5.57 -10.15
CA GLY A 138 20.31 -4.14 -10.07
C GLY A 138 21.06 -3.72 -8.80
N ARG A 139 21.66 -4.68 -8.08
CA ARG A 139 22.50 -4.41 -6.90
C ARG A 139 23.78 -3.64 -7.24
N ASP A 140 24.35 -3.94 -8.42
CA ASP A 140 25.67 -3.45 -8.84
C ASP A 140 25.60 -2.41 -9.96
N GLY A 141 24.41 -1.90 -10.29
CA GLY A 141 24.21 -0.87 -11.31
C GLY A 141 23.01 -1.13 -12.24
N PRO A 142 22.94 -0.40 -13.37
CA PRO A 142 21.89 -0.58 -14.37
C PRO A 142 21.87 -1.98 -14.95
N LEU A 143 20.68 -2.43 -15.35
CA LEU A 143 20.46 -3.74 -15.97
C LEU A 143 20.27 -3.61 -17.48
N ASP A 144 20.82 -4.55 -18.24
CA ASP A 144 20.60 -4.64 -19.70
C ASP A 144 19.20 -5.14 -20.06
N ARG A 145 18.55 -5.86 -19.13
CA ARG A 145 17.18 -6.40 -19.25
C ARG A 145 16.55 -6.52 -17.87
N LEU A 146 15.23 -6.57 -17.80
CA LEU A 146 14.55 -6.74 -16.51
C LEU A 146 14.75 -8.15 -15.94
N PRO A 147 14.80 -8.28 -14.60
CA PRO A 147 14.83 -9.58 -13.95
C PRO A 147 13.66 -10.48 -14.39
N GLY A 148 13.89 -11.79 -14.40
CA GLY A 148 12.92 -12.77 -14.88
C GLY A 148 12.71 -12.77 -16.40
N ASN A 149 13.54 -12.03 -17.16
CA ASN A 149 13.35 -11.77 -18.59
C ASN A 149 11.99 -11.11 -18.93
N ASN A 150 11.48 -10.27 -18.02
CA ASN A 150 10.25 -9.53 -18.29
C ASN A 150 10.47 -8.53 -19.45
N PRO A 151 9.68 -8.59 -20.53
CA PRO A 151 9.76 -7.59 -21.58
C PRO A 151 9.22 -6.25 -21.08
N VAL A 152 9.79 -5.15 -21.56
CA VAL A 152 9.15 -3.84 -21.41
C VAL A 152 7.92 -3.82 -22.31
N THR A 153 6.75 -3.54 -21.74
CA THR A 153 5.47 -3.52 -22.46
C THR A 153 4.88 -2.11 -22.41
N GLY A 154 4.73 -1.49 -23.58
CA GLY A 154 4.24 -0.12 -23.73
C GLY A 154 5.32 0.87 -24.18
N ASP A 155 4.89 2.06 -24.59
CA ASP A 155 5.78 3.17 -24.94
C ASP A 155 6.07 4.01 -23.70
N ALA A 156 7.31 4.51 -23.58
CA ALA A 156 7.64 5.51 -22.57
C ALA A 156 6.82 6.79 -22.83
N VAL A 157 6.20 7.33 -21.79
CA VAL A 157 5.40 8.57 -21.85
C VAL A 157 6.29 9.80 -21.81
#